data_AF-V4JKU2-F1
#
_entry.id   AF-V4JKU2-F1
#
_cell.length_a   1.000
_cell.length_b   1.000
_cell.length_c   1.000
_cell.angle_alpha   90.00
_cell.angle_beta   90.00
_cell.angle_gamma   90.00
#
_symmetry.space_group_name_H-M   'P 1'
#
loop_
_entity.id
_entity.type
_entity.pdbx_description
1 polymer ?
#
loop_
_entity_poly.entity_id
_entity_poly.type
_entity_poly.pdbx_seq_one_letter_code
_entity_poly.pdbx_strand_id
1 'polypeptide(L)'
;APQVPAAADAPSGAASDLGALSVNFAGGSLAVGAGLAVGPERPAIQMGGAVGRSVSRWLGLAPQDTGLLLASTGGAGVATMFNSPLGCAAYVVETVVKRVDLRLSLTALGAGAVAVGVSRLVTGRSVNFAVDALPVYHFGQLVLYLLLGVLVGVLAYAQSRTIHAVAAVVQRPWLPHVARAGLIGAAAGLLAWQAPGVVGTGEAMVQSVLDGELLLSMLALVLLLRFLLGPLSLAASTPGGYFTPALLLGALSGALFGEIAGMLLPADTVPPTVAFALVGMAVALAAIAHAPFTGILLTLETTGAFVMALPMIVAVFGAIAVIRLLKSPMLSHGLESMDQGDRGGQQT
;
A
#
# COMPACT_ATOMS: atom_id res chain seq x y z
N ALA A 1 9.09 4.63 -24.24
CA ALA A 1 9.54 5.54 -23.18
C ALA A 1 8.75 5.21 -21.91
N PRO A 2 9.37 5.06 -20.73
CA PRO A 2 8.62 4.73 -19.53
C PRO A 2 7.79 5.96 -19.13
N GLN A 3 6.46 5.80 -19.11
CA GLN A 3 5.52 6.83 -18.69
C GLN A 3 5.62 6.96 -17.17
N VAL A 4 6.14 8.09 -16.69
CA VAL A 4 6.02 8.52 -15.30
C VAL A 4 4.50 8.61 -15.01
N PRO A 5 3.98 7.94 -13.97
CA PRO A 5 2.53 7.78 -13.79
C PRO A 5 1.85 9.14 -13.65
N ALA A 6 0.92 9.43 -14.56
CA ALA A 6 -0.09 10.51 -14.62
C ALA A 6 0.32 11.97 -14.31
N ALA A 7 1.54 12.22 -13.86
CA ALA A 7 2.08 13.53 -13.53
C ALA A 7 2.71 14.22 -14.75
N ALA A 8 2.83 13.55 -15.90
CA ALA A 8 3.35 14.21 -17.11
C ALA A 8 2.27 15.05 -17.83
N ASP A 9 0.98 14.74 -17.64
CA ASP A 9 -0.13 15.28 -18.46
C ASP A 9 -0.98 16.35 -17.75
N ALA A 10 -0.54 16.88 -16.59
CA ALA A 10 -1.27 17.95 -15.90
C ALA A 10 -0.97 19.33 -16.54
N PRO A 11 -1.97 20.24 -16.63
CA PRO A 11 -1.80 21.57 -17.21
C PRO A 11 -0.60 22.31 -16.60
N SER A 12 0.22 22.92 -17.45
CA SER A 12 1.54 23.45 -17.13
C SER A 12 1.47 24.85 -16.49
N GLY A 13 1.97 24.99 -15.25
CA GLY A 13 2.00 26.27 -14.51
C GLY A 13 2.47 26.13 -13.05
N ALA A 14 2.96 27.21 -12.43
CA ALA A 14 3.25 27.20 -10.97
C ALA A 14 1.95 27.15 -10.14
N ALA A 15 0.92 27.84 -10.64
CA ALA A 15 -0.43 27.81 -10.07
C ALA A 15 -1.08 26.41 -10.15
N SER A 16 -0.78 25.62 -11.19
CA SER A 16 -1.33 24.27 -11.32
C SER A 16 -0.65 23.25 -10.39
N ASP A 17 0.64 23.42 -10.08
CA ASP A 17 1.32 22.58 -9.09
C ASP A 17 0.84 22.86 -7.66
N LEU A 18 0.65 24.13 -7.28
CA LEU A 18 0.04 24.53 -6.00
C LEU A 18 -1.43 24.07 -5.88
N GLY A 19 -2.18 24.15 -6.98
CA GLY A 19 -3.52 23.59 -7.06
C GLY A 19 -3.52 22.08 -6.84
N ALA A 20 -2.61 21.35 -7.51
CA ALA A 20 -2.48 19.91 -7.35
C ALA A 20 -2.10 19.49 -5.92
N LEU A 21 -1.22 20.24 -5.25
CA LEU A 21 -0.88 20.03 -3.84
C LEU A 21 -2.12 20.18 -2.95
N SER A 22 -2.84 21.30 -3.11
CA SER A 22 -4.01 21.61 -2.29
C SER A 22 -5.14 20.60 -2.47
N VAL A 23 -5.41 20.20 -3.72
CA VAL A 23 -6.45 19.22 -4.05
C VAL A 23 -6.11 17.83 -3.52
N ASN A 24 -4.85 17.38 -3.68
CA ASN A 24 -4.43 16.07 -3.17
C ASN A 24 -4.43 16.03 -1.64
N PHE A 25 -3.98 17.11 -0.99
CA PHE A 25 -3.99 17.22 0.47
C PHE A 25 -5.43 17.21 1.01
N ALA A 26 -6.29 18.10 0.50
CA ALA A 26 -7.68 18.21 0.95
C ALA A 26 -8.47 16.94 0.64
N GLY A 27 -8.38 16.43 -0.59
CA GLY A 27 -9.09 15.24 -1.03
C GLY A 27 -8.63 13.97 -0.30
N GLY A 28 -7.34 13.80 -0.08
CA GLY A 28 -6.80 12.69 0.71
C GLY A 28 -7.23 12.77 2.18
N SER A 29 -7.17 13.96 2.78
CA SER A 29 -7.60 14.19 4.17
C SER A 29 -9.09 13.91 4.35
N LEU A 30 -9.93 14.35 3.41
CA LEU A 30 -11.37 14.08 3.44
C LEU A 30 -11.67 12.59 3.23
N ALA A 31 -10.96 11.91 2.32
CA ALA A 31 -11.15 10.47 2.08
C ALA A 31 -10.80 9.64 3.33
N VAL A 32 -9.64 9.90 3.92
CA VAL A 32 -9.20 9.24 5.16
C VAL A 32 -10.10 9.62 6.34
N GLY A 33 -10.43 10.90 6.48
CA GLY A 33 -11.29 11.42 7.55
C GLY A 33 -12.73 10.91 7.48
N ALA A 34 -13.24 10.61 6.29
CA ALA A 34 -14.55 9.98 6.09
C ALA A 34 -14.58 8.49 6.47
N GLY A 35 -13.45 7.90 6.88
CA GLY A 35 -13.36 6.50 7.29
C GLY A 35 -13.26 5.51 6.12
N LEU A 36 -12.96 5.98 4.91
CA LEU A 36 -12.72 5.08 3.77
C LEU A 36 -11.49 4.20 4.04
N ALA A 37 -11.55 2.94 3.60
CA ALA A 37 -10.44 1.98 3.72
C ALA A 37 -9.39 2.19 2.63
N VAL A 38 -8.87 3.41 2.55
CA VAL A 38 -7.79 3.82 1.66
C VAL A 38 -6.69 4.48 2.48
N GLY A 39 -5.44 4.36 2.03
CA GLY A 39 -4.33 5.06 2.65
C GLY A 39 -4.03 6.42 1.99
N PRO A 40 -3.25 7.29 2.65
CA PRO A 40 -2.86 8.61 2.13
C PRO A 40 -1.71 8.55 1.11
N GLU A 41 -1.28 7.37 0.66
CA GLU A 41 -0.04 7.19 -0.08
C GLU A 41 -0.13 7.74 -1.50
N ARG A 42 -1.26 7.52 -2.20
CA ARG A 42 -1.45 8.05 -3.55
C ARG A 42 -1.46 9.60 -3.56
N PRO A 43 -2.18 10.29 -2.65
CA PRO A 43 -2.01 11.73 -2.45
C PRO A 43 -0.56 12.14 -2.15
N ALA A 44 0.14 11.42 -1.26
CA ALA A 44 1.52 11.73 -0.91
C ALA A 44 2.48 11.62 -2.10
N ILE A 45 2.34 10.59 -2.93
CA ILE A 45 3.11 10.41 -4.17
C ILE A 45 2.88 11.58 -5.12
N GLN A 46 1.62 11.98 -5.32
CA GLN A 46 1.27 13.08 -6.23
C GLN A 46 1.78 14.43 -5.70
N MET A 47 1.67 14.67 -4.39
CA MET A 47 2.24 15.86 -3.77
C MET A 47 3.76 15.90 -3.92
N GLY A 48 4.44 14.77 -3.68
CA GLY A 48 5.88 14.63 -3.91
C GLY A 48 6.27 14.95 -5.35
N GLY A 49 5.55 14.39 -6.33
CA GLY A 49 5.75 14.68 -7.75
C GLY A 49 5.53 16.15 -8.12
N ALA A 50 4.53 16.82 -7.53
CA ALA A 50 4.28 18.25 -7.74
C ALA A 50 5.42 19.12 -7.18
N VAL A 51 5.97 18.76 -6.02
CA VAL A 51 7.19 19.39 -5.48
C VAL A 51 8.37 19.16 -6.41
N GLY A 52 8.59 17.93 -6.86
CA GLY A 52 9.65 17.58 -7.81
C GLY A 52 9.57 18.39 -9.11
N ARG A 53 8.36 18.58 -9.65
CA ARG A 53 8.11 19.38 -10.86
C ARG A 53 8.35 20.87 -10.64
N SER A 54 8.00 21.40 -9.48
CA SER A 54 8.28 22.80 -9.14
C SER A 54 9.79 23.04 -9.02
N VAL A 55 10.51 22.14 -8.34
CA VAL A 55 11.97 22.22 -8.17
C VAL A 55 12.69 22.02 -9.50
N SER A 56 12.27 21.07 -10.34
CA SER A 56 12.92 20.84 -11.64
C SER A 56 12.84 22.05 -12.56
N ARG A 57 11.69 22.74 -12.56
CA ARG A 57 11.48 23.99 -13.32
C ARG A 57 12.33 25.12 -12.77
N TRP A 58 12.39 25.27 -11.45
CA TRP A 58 13.21 26.30 -10.82
C TRP A 58 14.70 26.13 -11.14
N LEU A 59 15.17 24.89 -11.22
CA LEU A 59 16.56 24.56 -11.57
C LEU A 59 16.82 24.47 -13.09
N GLY A 60 15.79 24.58 -13.94
CA GLY A 60 15.94 24.48 -15.39
C GLY A 60 16.46 23.10 -15.87
N LEU A 61 16.07 22.01 -15.21
CA LEU A 61 16.59 20.68 -15.49
C LEU A 61 16.17 20.14 -16.85
N ALA A 62 17.03 19.30 -17.45
CA ALA A 62 16.70 18.56 -18.65
C ALA A 62 15.51 17.60 -18.42
N PRO A 63 14.77 17.18 -19.47
CA PRO A 63 13.62 16.29 -19.32
C PRO A 63 13.94 14.95 -18.64
N GLN A 64 15.13 14.40 -18.89
CA GLN A 64 15.58 13.14 -18.27
C GLN A 64 15.77 13.29 -16.76
N ASP A 65 16.47 14.36 -16.34
CA ASP A 65 16.70 14.66 -14.93
C ASP A 65 15.41 15.07 -14.21
N THR A 66 14.51 15.76 -14.92
CA THR A 66 13.16 16.05 -14.43
C THR A 66 12.40 14.77 -14.12
N GLY A 67 12.35 13.81 -15.05
CA GLY A 67 11.64 12.54 -14.84
C GLY A 67 12.19 11.75 -13.64
N LEU A 68 13.52 11.73 -13.48
CA LEU A 68 14.19 11.10 -12.35
C LEU A 68 13.87 11.82 -11.03
N LEU A 69 13.88 13.16 -11.00
CA LEU A 69 13.53 13.93 -9.81
C LEU A 69 12.06 13.74 -9.41
N LEU A 70 11.13 13.74 -10.37
CA LEU A 70 9.71 13.49 -10.11
C LEU A 70 9.48 12.09 -9.54
N ALA A 71 10.12 11.07 -10.10
CA ALA A 71 10.02 9.70 -9.60
C ALA A 71 10.56 9.60 -8.17
N SER A 72 11.74 10.17 -7.91
CA SER A 72 12.38 10.15 -6.59
C SER A 72 11.61 10.94 -5.53
N THR A 73 11.06 12.10 -5.86
CA THR A 73 10.24 12.92 -4.94
C THR A 73 8.85 12.33 -4.71
N GLY A 74 8.24 11.70 -5.73
CA GLY A 74 7.02 10.90 -5.56
C GLY A 74 7.24 9.70 -4.64
N GLY A 75 8.35 8.97 -4.83
CA GLY A 75 8.78 7.90 -3.92
C GLY A 75 9.05 8.39 -2.51
N ALA A 76 9.63 9.58 -2.35
CA ALA A 76 9.85 10.19 -1.04
C ALA A 76 8.54 10.42 -0.26
N GLY A 77 7.42 10.67 -0.97
CA GLY A 77 6.09 10.72 -0.36
C GLY A 77 5.61 9.36 0.21
N VAL A 78 6.01 8.24 -0.40
CA VAL A 78 5.81 6.90 0.18
C VAL A 78 6.74 6.71 1.38
N ALA A 79 7.99 7.16 1.25
CA ALA A 79 8.99 7.05 2.30
C ALA A 79 8.54 7.69 3.61
N THR A 80 7.96 8.90 3.56
CA THR A 80 7.49 9.61 4.76
C THR A 80 6.34 8.91 5.47
N MET A 81 5.49 8.21 4.72
CA MET A 81 4.35 7.47 5.25
C MET A 81 4.78 6.18 5.95
N PHE A 82 5.80 5.50 5.41
CA PHE A 82 6.27 4.21 5.93
C PHE A 82 7.62 4.29 6.64
N ASN A 83 8.13 5.49 6.86
CA ASN A 83 9.42 5.74 7.49
C ASN A 83 10.57 4.91 6.84
N SER A 84 10.51 4.77 5.52
CA SER A 84 11.24 3.73 4.78
C SER A 84 11.99 4.30 3.57
N PRO A 85 13.24 4.77 3.75
CA PRO A 85 14.10 5.21 2.65
C PRO A 85 14.49 4.09 1.68
N LEU A 86 14.73 2.87 2.14
CA LEU A 86 15.06 1.74 1.25
C LEU A 86 13.82 1.31 0.46
N GLY A 87 12.66 1.27 1.12
CA GLY A 87 11.37 1.02 0.47
C GLY A 87 11.04 2.05 -0.60
N CYS A 88 11.40 3.33 -0.40
CA CYS A 88 11.31 4.38 -1.41
C CYS A 88 12.11 4.04 -2.68
N ALA A 89 13.39 3.69 -2.53
CA ALA A 89 14.23 3.37 -3.68
C ALA A 89 13.74 2.13 -4.43
N ALA A 90 13.31 1.10 -3.69
CA ALA A 90 12.69 -0.08 -4.26
C ALA A 90 11.42 0.26 -5.04
N TYR A 91 10.51 1.04 -4.44
CA TYR A 91 9.26 1.47 -5.08
C TYR A 91 9.51 2.24 -6.39
N VAL A 92 10.47 3.16 -6.38
CA VAL A 92 10.81 3.96 -7.57
C VAL A 92 11.36 3.08 -8.69
N VAL A 93 12.28 2.18 -8.37
CA VAL A 93 12.93 1.30 -9.36
C VAL A 93 11.97 0.22 -9.88
N GLU A 94 11.20 -0.40 -8.98
CA GLU A 94 10.39 -1.58 -9.26
C GLU A 94 8.99 -1.23 -9.76
N THR A 95 8.34 -0.21 -9.18
CA THR A 95 6.94 0.13 -9.48
C THR A 95 6.83 1.34 -10.41
N VAL A 96 7.59 2.41 -10.16
CA VAL A 96 7.42 3.67 -10.90
C VAL A 96 8.12 3.64 -12.26
N VAL A 97 9.43 3.39 -12.27
CA VAL A 97 10.25 3.47 -13.50
C VAL A 97 10.40 2.10 -14.17
N LYS A 98 10.26 1.01 -13.40
CA LYS A 98 10.45 -0.39 -13.87
C LYS A 98 11.83 -0.60 -14.53
N ARG A 99 12.86 0.06 -14.00
CA ARG A 99 14.25 -0.01 -14.48
C ARG A 99 15.22 0.16 -13.31
N VAL A 100 16.15 -0.77 -13.18
CA VAL A 100 17.25 -0.67 -12.21
C VAL A 100 18.36 0.21 -12.81
N ASP A 101 18.65 1.32 -12.14
CA ASP A 101 19.71 2.24 -12.51
C ASP A 101 20.31 2.85 -11.24
N LEU A 102 21.64 2.87 -11.14
CA LEU A 102 22.32 3.35 -9.93
C LEU A 102 21.99 4.82 -9.63
N ARG A 103 21.90 5.69 -10.65
CA ARG A 103 21.57 7.11 -10.45
C ARG A 103 20.14 7.26 -9.93
N LEU A 104 19.20 6.49 -10.48
CA LEU A 104 17.82 6.48 -10.02
C LEU A 104 17.72 6.01 -8.56
N SER A 105 18.37 4.90 -8.22
CA SER A 105 18.37 4.38 -6.87
C SER A 105 18.98 5.36 -5.87
N LEU A 106 20.11 5.98 -6.19
CA LEU A 106 20.78 6.94 -5.30
C LEU A 106 19.95 8.20 -5.08
N THR A 107 19.31 8.73 -6.12
CA THR A 107 18.45 9.91 -5.97
C THR A 107 17.17 9.61 -5.21
N ALA A 108 16.56 8.43 -5.42
CA ALA A 108 15.39 7.99 -4.65
C ALA A 108 15.74 7.74 -3.18
N LEU A 109 16.89 7.11 -2.90
CA LEU A 109 17.41 6.94 -1.54
C LEU A 109 17.66 8.29 -0.87
N GLY A 110 18.34 9.22 -1.55
CA GLY A 110 18.64 10.55 -1.02
C GLY A 110 17.38 11.35 -0.71
N ALA A 111 16.44 11.40 -1.67
CA ALA A 111 15.15 12.08 -1.48
C ALA A 111 14.33 11.44 -0.34
N GLY A 112 14.25 10.12 -0.30
CA GLY A 112 13.56 9.37 0.74
C GLY A 112 14.20 9.58 2.11
N ALA A 113 15.53 9.54 2.23
CA ALA A 113 16.24 9.74 3.48
C ALA A 113 16.02 11.15 4.06
N VAL A 114 16.08 12.19 3.21
CA VAL A 114 15.80 13.57 3.64
C VAL A 114 14.34 13.70 4.08
N ALA A 115 13.41 13.19 3.27
CA ALA A 115 11.98 13.29 3.58
C ALA A 115 11.62 12.56 4.88
N VAL A 116 12.14 11.34 5.07
CA VAL A 116 11.98 10.57 6.32
C VAL A 116 12.64 11.30 7.49
N GLY A 117 13.85 11.83 7.32
CA GLY A 117 14.53 12.62 8.35
C GLY A 117 13.68 13.81 8.83
N VAL A 118 13.11 14.57 7.90
CA VAL A 118 12.18 15.67 8.21
C VAL A 118 10.90 15.14 8.87
N SER A 119 10.32 14.06 8.37
CA SER A 119 9.12 13.42 8.96
C SER A 119 9.36 13.02 10.42
N ARG A 120 10.55 12.48 10.75
CA ARG A 120 10.92 12.11 12.12
C ARG A 120 11.07 13.32 13.04
N LEU A 121 11.55 14.46 12.54
CA LEU A 121 11.60 15.69 13.34
C LEU A 121 10.20 16.20 13.71
N VAL A 122 9.21 15.96 12.84
CA VAL A 122 7.82 16.38 13.08
C VAL A 122 7.05 15.37 13.94
N THR A 123 7.20 14.08 13.66
CA THR A 123 6.38 13.01 14.29
C THR A 123 7.03 12.36 15.50
N GLY A 124 8.35 12.45 15.65
CA GLY A 124 9.12 11.78 16.71
C GLY A 124 9.19 10.25 16.60
N ARG A 125 8.59 9.63 15.58
CA ARG A 125 8.49 8.17 15.44
C ARG A 125 9.64 7.59 14.64
N SER A 126 10.30 6.55 15.17
CA SER A 126 11.40 5.85 14.51
C SER A 126 10.97 4.62 13.71
N VAL A 127 9.75 4.11 13.93
CA VAL A 127 9.08 3.04 13.19
C VAL A 127 7.56 3.29 13.16
N ASN A 128 6.87 2.67 12.20
CA ASN A 128 5.41 2.78 12.08
C ASN A 128 4.71 1.78 12.99
N PHE A 129 5.22 0.55 13.05
CA PHE A 129 4.63 -0.52 13.84
C PHE A 129 5.65 -1.00 14.86
N ALA A 130 5.27 -0.96 16.13
CA ALA A 130 6.10 -1.49 17.20
C ALA A 130 5.92 -3.01 17.23
N VAL A 131 7.03 -3.73 17.29
CA VAL A 131 7.05 -5.18 17.37
C VAL A 131 8.05 -5.58 18.44
N ASP A 132 7.63 -6.45 19.35
CA ASP A 132 8.53 -7.05 20.33
C ASP A 132 9.58 -7.94 19.66
N ALA A 133 10.66 -8.21 20.40
CA ALA A 133 11.75 -9.04 19.89
C ALA A 133 11.23 -10.45 19.53
N LEU A 134 11.33 -10.80 18.25
CA LEU A 134 10.93 -12.12 17.76
C LEU A 134 12.05 -13.14 17.90
N PRO A 135 11.73 -14.41 18.20
CA PRO A 135 12.70 -15.48 18.21
C PRO A 135 13.26 -15.73 16.80
N VAL A 136 14.49 -16.24 16.75
CA VAL A 136 15.09 -16.71 15.50
C VAL A 136 14.30 -17.92 15.01
N TYR A 137 13.89 -17.90 13.74
CA TYR A 137 13.18 -19.01 13.12
C TYR A 137 14.10 -20.21 12.89
N HIS A 138 13.52 -21.41 12.84
CA HIS A 138 14.20 -22.62 12.42
C HIS A 138 14.00 -22.89 10.92
N PHE A 139 14.96 -23.58 10.29
CA PHE A 139 14.89 -23.87 8.85
C PHE A 139 13.60 -24.60 8.44
N GLY A 140 13.13 -25.56 9.24
CA GLY A 140 11.89 -26.28 8.97
C GLY A 140 10.64 -25.39 8.97
N GLN A 141 10.66 -24.28 9.71
CA GLN A 141 9.56 -23.32 9.78
C GLN A 141 9.40 -22.51 8.50
N LEU A 142 10.43 -22.46 7.63
CA LEU A 142 10.34 -21.80 6.32
C LEU A 142 9.25 -22.38 5.42
N VAL A 143 8.91 -23.67 5.60
CA VAL A 143 7.80 -24.30 4.87
C VAL A 143 6.46 -23.65 5.24
N LEU A 144 6.23 -23.32 6.52
CA LEU A 144 5.00 -22.66 6.96
C LEU A 144 4.90 -21.24 6.37
N TYR A 145 6.01 -20.50 6.31
CA TYR A 145 6.05 -19.20 5.66
C TYR A 145 5.82 -19.28 4.14
N LEU A 146 6.35 -20.32 3.48
CA LEU A 146 6.06 -20.56 2.06
C LEU A 146 4.56 -20.81 1.83
N LEU A 147 3.94 -21.65 2.67
CA LEU A 147 2.50 -21.93 2.61
C LEU A 147 1.65 -20.69 2.88
N LEU A 148 2.04 -19.87 3.87
CA LEU A 148 1.43 -18.56 4.09
C LEU A 148 1.54 -17.69 2.84
N GLY A 149 2.72 -17.69 2.21
CA GLY A 149 2.98 -17.05 0.93
C GLY A 149 1.96 -17.41 -0.15
N VAL A 150 1.77 -18.72 -0.37
CA VAL A 150 0.80 -19.24 -1.33
C VAL A 150 -0.62 -18.80 -0.99
N LEU A 151 -1.03 -18.94 0.29
CA LEU A 151 -2.37 -18.57 0.75
C LEU A 151 -2.66 -17.09 0.52
N VAL A 152 -1.76 -16.22 0.99
CA VAL A 152 -1.92 -14.76 0.85
C VAL A 152 -1.81 -14.33 -0.61
N GLY A 153 -1.02 -15.03 -1.44
CA GLY A 153 -0.99 -14.84 -2.89
C GLY A 153 -2.34 -15.10 -3.56
N VAL A 154 -3.06 -16.15 -3.14
CA VAL A 154 -4.43 -16.43 -3.60
C VAL A 154 -5.40 -15.34 -3.13
N LEU A 155 -5.30 -14.91 -1.87
CA LEU A 155 -6.12 -13.82 -1.34
C LEU A 155 -5.85 -12.49 -2.07
N ALA A 156 -4.59 -12.18 -2.40
CA ALA A 156 -4.22 -11.00 -3.16
C ALA A 156 -4.77 -11.03 -4.60
N TYR A 157 -4.76 -12.20 -5.25
CA TYR A 157 -5.42 -12.41 -6.54
C TYR A 157 -6.94 -12.16 -6.44
N ALA A 158 -7.58 -12.77 -5.44
CA ALA A 158 -9.01 -12.60 -5.20
C ALA A 158 -9.36 -11.13 -4.91
N GLN A 159 -8.53 -10.43 -4.13
CA GLN A 159 -8.69 -9.02 -3.82
C GLN A 159 -8.61 -8.16 -5.09
N SER A 160 -7.60 -8.41 -5.93
CA SER A 160 -7.44 -7.70 -7.20
C SER A 160 -8.67 -7.86 -8.10
N ARG A 161 -9.20 -9.09 -8.20
CA ARG A 161 -10.42 -9.36 -8.97
C ARG A 161 -11.65 -8.68 -8.37
N THR A 162 -11.79 -8.68 -7.05
CA THR A 162 -12.91 -8.01 -6.36
C THR A 162 -12.87 -6.51 -6.60
N ILE A 163 -11.70 -5.86 -6.56
CA ILE A 163 -11.54 -4.43 -6.88
C ILE A 163 -12.06 -4.14 -8.28
N HIS A 164 -11.64 -4.91 -9.29
CA HIS A 164 -12.11 -4.73 -10.67
C HIS A 164 -13.60 -5.01 -10.83
N ALA A 165 -14.13 -6.04 -10.18
CA ALA A 165 -15.55 -6.40 -10.27
C ALA A 165 -16.44 -5.32 -9.62
N VAL A 166 -16.07 -4.85 -8.43
CA VAL A 166 -16.79 -3.78 -7.72
C VAL A 166 -16.73 -2.49 -8.55
N ALA A 167 -15.55 -2.14 -9.07
CA ALA A 167 -15.39 -1.00 -9.97
C ALA A 167 -16.33 -1.08 -11.18
N ALA A 168 -16.39 -2.22 -11.86
CA ALA A 168 -17.23 -2.41 -13.05
C ALA A 168 -18.74 -2.31 -12.77
N VAL A 169 -19.18 -2.56 -11.54
CA VAL A 169 -20.58 -2.41 -11.11
C VAL A 169 -20.86 -0.98 -10.67
N VAL A 170 -20.00 -0.43 -9.83
CA VAL A 170 -20.16 0.85 -9.14
C VAL A 170 -19.91 2.03 -10.07
N GLN A 171 -19.05 1.88 -11.08
CA GLN A 171 -18.73 2.94 -12.05
C GLN A 171 -19.62 2.96 -13.29
N ARG A 172 -20.76 2.27 -13.26
CA ARG A 172 -21.73 2.35 -14.37
C ARG A 172 -22.35 3.76 -14.45
N PRO A 173 -22.68 4.24 -15.67
CA PRO A 173 -23.00 5.65 -15.93
C PRO A 173 -24.31 6.15 -15.32
N TRP A 174 -25.10 5.27 -14.68
CA TRP A 174 -26.39 5.65 -14.11
C TRP A 174 -26.29 6.51 -12.84
N LEU A 175 -25.13 6.60 -12.20
CA LEU A 175 -24.94 7.35 -10.95
C LEU A 175 -23.86 8.43 -11.10
N PRO A 176 -24.17 9.71 -10.82
CA PRO A 176 -23.17 10.78 -10.80
C PRO A 176 -22.05 10.48 -9.81
N HIS A 177 -20.82 10.86 -10.17
CA HIS A 177 -19.62 10.60 -9.38
C HIS A 177 -19.74 11.08 -7.92
N VAL A 178 -20.29 12.28 -7.71
CA VAL A 178 -20.48 12.87 -6.37
C VAL A 178 -21.48 12.05 -5.53
N ALA A 179 -22.59 11.62 -6.14
CA ALA A 179 -23.60 10.80 -5.44
C ALA A 179 -23.03 9.43 -5.04
N ARG A 180 -22.23 8.83 -5.94
CA ARG A 180 -21.53 7.57 -5.68
C ARG A 180 -20.55 7.68 -4.51
N ALA A 181 -19.67 8.69 -4.54
CA ALA A 181 -18.74 8.95 -3.45
C ALA A 181 -19.47 9.25 -2.13
N GLY A 182 -20.56 10.02 -2.18
CA GLY A 182 -21.42 10.31 -1.03
C GLY A 182 -22.07 9.07 -0.42
N LEU A 183 -22.60 8.15 -1.23
CA LEU A 183 -23.19 6.89 -0.75
C LEU A 183 -22.15 5.96 -0.12
N ILE A 184 -20.98 5.83 -0.74
CA ILE A 184 -19.90 4.99 -0.21
C ILE A 184 -19.36 5.60 1.09
N GLY A 185 -19.18 6.93 1.12
CA GLY A 185 -18.79 7.66 2.32
C GLY A 185 -19.83 7.55 3.44
N ALA A 186 -21.12 7.61 3.13
CA ALA A 186 -22.19 7.42 4.10
C ALA A 186 -22.22 5.99 4.64
N ALA A 187 -22.02 4.98 3.79
CA ALA A 187 -21.92 3.59 4.20
C ALA A 187 -20.68 3.36 5.10
N ALA A 188 -19.53 3.92 4.74
CA ALA A 188 -18.33 3.88 5.56
C ALA A 188 -18.52 4.61 6.89
N GLY A 189 -19.20 5.76 6.90
CA GLY A 189 -19.54 6.50 8.11
C GLY A 189 -20.51 5.75 9.03
N LEU A 190 -21.50 5.05 8.46
CA LEU A 190 -22.41 4.21 9.23
C LEU A 190 -21.68 3.00 9.84
N LEU A 191 -20.74 2.40 9.09
CA LEU A 191 -19.85 1.36 9.62
C LEU A 191 -18.92 1.92 10.70
N ALA A 192 -18.42 3.14 10.54
CA ALA A 192 -17.59 3.81 11.54
C ALA A 192 -18.35 4.02 12.85
N TRP A 193 -19.65 4.32 12.78
CA TRP A 193 -20.49 4.48 13.95
C TRP A 193 -20.70 3.14 14.70
N GLN A 194 -20.92 2.04 13.98
CA GLN A 194 -21.16 0.73 14.60
C GLN A 194 -19.89 0.00 15.02
N ALA A 195 -18.82 0.10 14.23
CA ALA A 195 -17.58 -0.64 14.38
C ALA A 195 -16.38 0.26 14.03
N PRO A 196 -16.05 1.26 14.88
CA PRO A 196 -15.05 2.28 14.59
C PRO A 196 -13.64 1.71 14.32
N GLY A 197 -13.29 0.57 14.90
CA GLY A 197 -12.01 -0.09 14.64
C GLY A 197 -11.87 -0.65 13.21
N VAL A 198 -12.97 -0.96 12.53
CA VAL A 198 -12.95 -1.64 11.22
C VAL A 198 -12.76 -0.67 10.06
N VAL A 199 -12.98 0.62 10.26
CA VAL A 199 -12.89 1.64 9.19
C VAL A 199 -11.52 2.34 9.13
N GLY A 200 -11.34 3.23 8.15
CA GLY A 200 -10.13 4.04 7.99
C GLY A 200 -8.93 3.26 7.43
N THR A 201 -7.75 3.90 7.47
CA THR A 201 -6.52 3.40 6.83
C THR A 201 -6.13 2.00 7.29
N GLY A 202 -6.31 1.71 8.59
CA GLY A 202 -6.04 0.41 9.18
C GLY A 202 -4.74 0.32 9.99
N GLU A 203 -3.95 1.40 10.13
CA GLU A 203 -2.68 1.35 10.88
C GLU A 203 -2.85 0.91 12.33
N ALA A 204 -3.83 1.47 13.04
CA ALA A 204 -4.12 1.08 14.42
C ALA A 204 -4.51 -0.41 14.52
N MET A 205 -5.26 -0.92 13.54
CA MET A 205 -5.65 -2.33 13.48
C MET A 205 -4.45 -3.23 13.17
N VAL A 206 -3.50 -2.79 12.32
CA VAL A 206 -2.24 -3.51 12.12
C VAL A 206 -1.50 -3.62 13.44
N GLN A 207 -1.39 -2.53 14.21
CA GLN A 207 -0.75 -2.56 15.51
C GLN A 207 -1.46 -3.53 16.48
N SER A 208 -2.78 -3.48 16.62
CA SER A 208 -3.53 -4.44 17.47
C SER A 208 -3.37 -5.91 17.04
N VAL A 209 -3.20 -6.19 15.74
CA VAL A 209 -2.88 -7.54 15.25
C VAL A 209 -1.48 -7.96 15.68
N LEU A 210 -0.51 -7.05 15.59
CA LEU A 210 0.88 -7.30 15.99
C LEU A 210 1.04 -7.44 17.51
N ASP A 211 0.22 -6.72 18.28
CA ASP A 211 0.14 -6.82 19.74
C ASP A 211 -0.60 -8.09 20.21
N GLY A 212 -1.22 -8.84 19.28
CA GLY A 212 -1.94 -10.07 19.60
C GLY A 212 -3.27 -9.86 20.34
N GLU A 213 -3.86 -8.66 20.25
CA GLU A 213 -5.06 -8.30 21.00
C GLU A 213 -6.36 -8.91 20.45
N LEU A 214 -6.33 -9.41 19.21
CA LEU A 214 -7.52 -9.88 18.50
C LEU A 214 -7.70 -11.39 18.62
N LEU A 215 -8.90 -11.79 19.04
CA LEU A 215 -9.32 -13.19 19.03
C LEU A 215 -9.44 -13.73 17.60
N LEU A 216 -9.26 -15.04 17.42
CA LEU A 216 -9.39 -15.73 16.12
C LEU A 216 -10.69 -15.35 15.36
N SER A 217 -11.83 -15.32 16.05
CA SER A 217 -13.12 -14.96 15.45
C SER A 217 -13.15 -13.51 14.95
N MET A 218 -12.50 -12.59 15.68
CA MET A 218 -12.39 -11.19 15.28
C MET A 218 -11.44 -11.03 14.10
N LEU A 219 -10.31 -11.75 14.08
CA LEU A 219 -9.40 -11.76 12.93
C LEU A 219 -10.13 -12.16 11.64
N ALA A 220 -10.89 -13.26 11.68
CA ALA A 220 -11.66 -13.74 10.53
C ALA A 220 -12.74 -12.74 10.09
N LEU A 221 -13.49 -12.18 11.06
CA LEU A 221 -14.55 -11.20 10.77
C LEU A 221 -13.97 -9.91 10.17
N VAL A 222 -12.93 -9.36 10.78
CA VAL A 222 -12.29 -8.11 10.31
C VAL A 222 -11.63 -8.32 8.96
N LEU A 223 -11.00 -9.48 8.72
CA LEU A 223 -10.45 -9.84 7.41
C LEU A 223 -11.53 -9.81 6.33
N LEU A 224 -12.68 -10.46 6.58
CA LEU A 224 -13.80 -10.48 5.64
C LEU A 224 -14.35 -9.08 5.36
N LEU A 225 -14.55 -8.28 6.42
CA LEU A 225 -15.05 -6.92 6.29
C LEU A 225 -14.07 -6.03 5.51
N ARG A 226 -12.77 -6.07 5.84
CA ARG A 226 -11.72 -5.30 5.16
C ARG A 226 -11.52 -5.72 3.72
N PHE A 227 -11.68 -7.01 3.43
CA PHE A 227 -11.60 -7.54 2.07
C PHE A 227 -12.66 -6.89 1.16
N LEU A 228 -13.86 -6.60 1.69
CA LEU A 228 -14.94 -5.93 0.94
C LEU A 228 -14.88 -4.39 1.00
N LEU A 229 -14.49 -3.84 2.15
CA LEU A 229 -14.48 -2.39 2.38
C LEU A 229 -13.43 -1.67 1.51
N GLY A 230 -12.26 -2.28 1.31
CA GLY A 230 -11.20 -1.73 0.45
C GLY A 230 -11.67 -1.49 -1.01
N PRO A 231 -12.15 -2.53 -1.72
CA PRO A 231 -12.71 -2.41 -3.07
C PRO A 231 -13.81 -1.35 -3.19
N LEU A 232 -14.75 -1.32 -2.23
CA LEU A 232 -15.81 -0.31 -2.20
C LEU A 232 -15.25 1.10 -2.04
N SER A 233 -14.29 1.27 -1.14
CA SER A 233 -13.64 2.57 -0.91
C SER A 233 -12.86 3.06 -2.12
N LEU A 234 -12.15 2.16 -2.81
CA LEU A 234 -11.44 2.48 -4.06
C LEU A 234 -12.40 2.79 -5.22
N ALA A 235 -13.55 2.12 -5.28
CA ALA A 235 -14.57 2.37 -6.30
C ALA A 235 -15.27 3.74 -6.14
N ALA A 236 -15.14 4.40 -4.97
CA ALA A 236 -15.55 5.79 -4.79
C ALA A 236 -14.73 6.77 -5.63
N SER A 237 -13.61 6.33 -6.23
CA SER A 237 -12.67 7.16 -6.99
C SER A 237 -12.09 8.33 -6.19
N THR A 238 -12.07 8.21 -4.86
CA THR A 238 -11.46 9.22 -3.99
C THR A 238 -9.93 9.15 -4.04
N PRO A 239 -9.22 10.25 -3.74
CA PRO A 239 -7.76 10.25 -3.67
C PRO A 239 -7.29 9.34 -2.52
N GLY A 240 -6.82 8.13 -2.86
CA GLY A 240 -6.42 7.13 -1.88
C GLY A 240 -5.51 6.06 -2.47
N GLY A 241 -4.58 5.57 -1.66
CA GLY A 241 -3.71 4.45 -1.97
C GLY A 241 -4.18 3.15 -1.33
N TYR A 242 -3.50 2.07 -1.69
CA TYR A 242 -3.84 0.70 -1.28
C TYR A 242 -2.76 0.04 -0.42
N PHE A 243 -1.66 0.75 -0.10
CA PHE A 243 -0.51 0.14 0.58
C PHE A 243 -0.85 -0.25 2.01
N THR A 244 -1.32 0.68 2.84
CA THR A 244 -1.72 0.39 4.22
C THR A 244 -2.89 -0.62 4.30
N PRO A 245 -3.95 -0.52 3.47
CA PRO A 245 -4.97 -1.56 3.41
C PRO A 245 -4.41 -2.95 3.04
N ALA A 246 -3.43 -3.02 2.13
CA ALA A 246 -2.77 -4.28 1.79
C ALA A 246 -1.94 -4.84 2.95
N LEU A 247 -1.20 -3.99 3.67
CA LEU A 247 -0.49 -4.39 4.88
C LEU A 247 -1.45 -4.97 5.92
N LEU A 248 -2.59 -4.33 6.15
CA LEU A 248 -3.60 -4.85 7.09
C LEU A 248 -4.19 -6.19 6.65
N LEU A 249 -4.57 -6.34 5.38
CA LEU A 249 -5.05 -7.63 4.87
C LEU A 249 -3.99 -8.73 5.06
N GLY A 250 -2.72 -8.40 4.85
CA GLY A 250 -1.59 -9.27 5.11
C GLY A 250 -1.43 -9.65 6.59
N ALA A 251 -1.45 -8.66 7.49
CA ALA A 251 -1.36 -8.87 8.93
C ALA A 251 -2.47 -9.78 9.44
N LEU A 252 -3.72 -9.50 9.05
CA LEU A 252 -4.89 -10.30 9.42
C LEU A 252 -4.81 -11.72 8.89
N SER A 253 -4.44 -11.90 7.61
CA SER A 253 -4.31 -13.22 7.00
C SER A 253 -3.17 -14.03 7.63
N GLY A 254 -2.05 -13.38 7.94
CA GLY A 254 -0.90 -13.98 8.62
C GLY A 254 -1.23 -14.39 10.04
N ALA A 255 -1.85 -13.51 10.84
CA ALA A 255 -2.27 -13.82 12.19
C ALA A 255 -3.29 -14.97 12.20
N LEU A 256 -4.29 -14.93 11.31
CA LEU A 256 -5.28 -16.00 11.17
C LEU A 256 -4.62 -17.34 10.83
N PHE A 257 -3.63 -17.34 9.93
CA PHE A 257 -2.85 -18.54 9.60
C PHE A 257 -2.06 -19.04 10.82
N GLY A 258 -1.40 -18.14 11.56
CA GLY A 258 -0.62 -18.49 12.75
C GLY A 258 -1.46 -19.14 13.84
N GLU A 259 -2.62 -18.56 14.15
CA GLU A 259 -3.56 -19.13 15.11
C GLU A 259 -4.06 -20.52 14.69
N ILE A 260 -4.44 -20.69 13.42
CA ILE A 260 -4.89 -21.99 12.90
C ILE A 260 -3.75 -23.01 12.93
N ALA A 261 -2.53 -22.61 12.56
CA ALA A 261 -1.36 -23.49 12.61
C ALA A 261 -1.06 -23.92 14.05
N GLY A 262 -1.18 -23.02 15.02
CA GLY A 262 -1.02 -23.33 16.45
C GLY A 262 -2.05 -24.31 17.00
N MET A 263 -3.25 -24.38 16.41
CA MET A 263 -4.27 -25.37 16.77
C MET A 263 -4.04 -26.75 16.14
N LEU A 264 -3.37 -26.81 14.98
CA LEU A 264 -3.21 -28.04 14.18
C LEU A 264 -1.87 -28.74 14.38
N LEU A 265 -0.82 -27.99 14.75
CA LEU A 265 0.54 -28.49 14.83
C LEU A 265 1.07 -28.42 16.27
N PRO A 266 2.09 -29.23 16.64
CA PRO A 266 2.71 -29.16 17.95
C PRO A 266 3.32 -27.78 18.22
N ALA A 267 3.16 -27.27 19.43
CA ALA A 267 3.57 -25.91 19.83
C ALA A 267 5.04 -25.60 19.49
N ASP A 268 5.94 -26.57 19.65
CA ASP A 268 7.39 -26.39 19.41
C ASP A 268 7.74 -26.19 17.92
N THR A 269 6.81 -26.50 17.02
CA THR A 269 7.04 -26.42 15.56
C THR A 269 6.55 -25.12 14.94
N VAL A 270 5.67 -24.39 15.62
CA VAL A 270 4.97 -23.22 15.07
C VAL A 270 5.62 -21.93 15.58
N PRO A 271 6.07 -21.03 14.68
CA PRO A 271 6.48 -19.68 15.06
C PRO A 271 5.38 -18.89 15.77
N PRO A 272 5.71 -17.84 16.55
CA PRO A 272 4.71 -16.95 17.13
C PRO A 272 3.77 -16.36 16.08
N THR A 273 2.48 -16.21 16.40
CA THR A 273 1.46 -15.64 15.50
C THR A 273 1.88 -14.29 14.92
N VAL A 274 2.54 -13.44 15.71
CA VAL A 274 3.06 -12.12 15.29
C VAL A 274 4.06 -12.25 14.14
N ALA A 275 4.88 -13.30 14.12
CA ALA A 275 5.82 -13.53 13.02
C ALA A 275 5.08 -13.82 11.70
N PHE A 276 3.99 -14.59 11.75
CA PHE A 276 3.14 -14.81 10.57
C PHE A 276 2.42 -13.54 10.13
N ALA A 277 1.92 -12.72 11.06
CA ALA A 277 1.31 -11.43 10.75
C ALA A 277 2.28 -10.52 9.99
N LEU A 278 3.53 -10.40 10.47
CA LEU A 278 4.58 -9.59 9.82
C LEU A 278 4.96 -10.10 8.45
N VAL A 279 5.14 -11.40 8.30
CA VAL A 279 5.41 -11.99 6.99
C VAL A 279 4.21 -11.79 6.07
N GLY A 280 2.99 -11.93 6.59
CA GLY A 280 1.75 -11.68 5.86
C GLY A 280 1.65 -10.25 5.32
N MET A 281 2.05 -9.25 6.10
CA MET A 281 2.13 -7.84 5.67
C MET A 281 2.99 -7.69 4.41
N ALA A 282 4.22 -8.20 4.44
CA ALA A 282 5.15 -8.14 3.32
C ALA A 282 4.60 -8.86 2.08
N VAL A 283 4.01 -10.03 2.29
CA VAL A 283 3.45 -10.86 1.22
C VAL A 283 2.28 -10.19 0.53
N ALA A 284 1.30 -9.68 1.30
CA ALA A 284 0.13 -9.04 0.74
C ALA A 284 0.51 -7.79 -0.05
N LEU A 285 1.38 -6.94 0.50
CA LEU A 285 1.84 -5.75 -0.20
C LEU A 285 2.61 -6.11 -1.49
N ALA A 286 3.54 -7.07 -1.41
CA ALA A 286 4.28 -7.56 -2.57
C ALA A 286 3.37 -8.11 -3.68
N ALA A 287 2.39 -8.94 -3.33
CA ALA A 287 1.51 -9.61 -4.27
C ALA A 287 0.48 -8.65 -4.90
N ILE A 288 -0.11 -7.75 -4.10
CA ILE A 288 -1.11 -6.77 -4.55
C ILE A 288 -0.45 -5.70 -5.43
N ALA A 289 0.71 -5.19 -5.02
CA ALA A 289 1.45 -4.18 -5.79
C ALA A 289 2.24 -4.77 -6.97
N HIS A 290 2.40 -6.10 -7.03
CA HIS A 290 3.35 -6.79 -7.91
C HIS A 290 4.78 -6.23 -7.78
N ALA A 291 5.17 -5.92 -6.55
CA ALA A 291 6.43 -5.26 -6.22
C ALA A 291 7.09 -6.00 -5.03
N PRO A 292 7.69 -7.19 -5.25
CA PRO A 292 8.27 -8.01 -4.20
C PRO A 292 9.35 -7.31 -3.38
N PHE A 293 10.29 -6.59 -4.00
CA PHE A 293 11.36 -5.93 -3.25
C PHE A 293 10.81 -4.79 -2.40
N THR A 294 9.87 -4.03 -2.96
CA THR A 294 9.18 -2.93 -2.30
C THR A 294 8.40 -3.43 -1.08
N GLY A 295 7.62 -4.50 -1.22
CA GLY A 295 6.84 -5.07 -0.13
C GLY A 295 7.70 -5.55 1.04
N ILE A 296 8.82 -6.22 0.75
CA ILE A 296 9.77 -6.69 1.76
C ILE A 296 10.44 -5.50 2.47
N LEU A 297 11.03 -4.57 1.73
CA LEU A 297 11.80 -3.46 2.32
C LEU A 297 10.91 -2.50 3.11
N LEU A 298 9.71 -2.18 2.62
CA LEU A 298 8.74 -1.38 3.37
C LEU A 298 8.36 -2.07 4.68
N THR A 299 8.07 -3.37 4.65
CA THR A 299 7.68 -4.09 5.88
C THR A 299 8.85 -4.16 6.87
N LEU A 300 10.07 -4.39 6.39
CA LEU A 300 11.27 -4.41 7.25
C LEU A 300 11.52 -3.06 7.92
N GLU A 301 11.45 -1.95 7.19
CA GLU A 301 11.74 -0.62 7.76
C GLU A 301 10.58 -0.07 8.61
N THR A 302 9.33 -0.41 8.28
CA THR A 302 8.15 0.01 9.08
C THR A 302 8.06 -0.70 10.42
N THR A 303 8.59 -1.92 10.53
CA THR A 303 8.48 -2.77 11.74
C THR A 303 9.80 -2.94 12.49
N GLY A 304 10.94 -2.73 11.82
CA GLY A 304 12.28 -3.00 12.37
C GLY A 304 12.64 -4.49 12.49
N ALA A 305 11.76 -5.41 12.06
CA ALA A 305 11.91 -6.85 12.27
C ALA A 305 12.86 -7.53 11.25
N PHE A 306 14.12 -7.08 11.17
CA PHE A 306 15.12 -7.59 10.21
C PHE A 306 15.43 -9.08 10.34
N VAL A 307 15.22 -9.67 11.53
CA VAL A 307 15.34 -11.13 11.74
C VAL A 307 14.40 -11.90 10.80
N MET A 308 13.25 -11.33 10.41
CA MET A 308 12.26 -11.99 9.56
C MET A 308 12.49 -11.80 8.05
N ALA A 309 13.61 -11.23 7.62
CA ALA A 309 13.89 -10.97 6.20
C ALA A 309 13.86 -12.25 5.35
N LEU A 310 14.48 -13.35 5.78
CA LEU A 310 14.46 -14.61 5.02
C LEU A 310 13.06 -15.23 4.94
N PRO A 311 12.30 -15.37 6.05
CA PRO A 311 10.89 -15.75 6.00
C PRO A 311 10.06 -14.93 5.03
N MET A 312 10.21 -13.60 5.02
CA MET A 312 9.51 -12.71 4.08
C MET A 312 9.88 -13.03 2.63
N ILE A 313 11.16 -13.21 2.30
CA ILE A 313 11.61 -13.56 0.95
C ILE A 313 10.98 -14.88 0.47
N VAL A 314 11.00 -15.90 1.32
CA VAL A 314 10.45 -17.24 1.01
C VAL A 314 8.93 -17.17 0.79
N ALA A 315 8.20 -16.48 1.67
CA ALA A 315 6.77 -16.33 1.55
C ALA A 315 6.37 -15.50 0.32
N VAL A 316 7.07 -14.38 0.07
CA VAL A 316 6.85 -13.54 -1.11
C VAL A 316 7.11 -14.32 -2.39
N PHE A 317 8.14 -15.18 -2.43
CA PHE A 317 8.36 -16.08 -3.57
C PHE A 317 7.14 -16.96 -3.85
N GLY A 318 6.57 -17.60 -2.82
CA GLY A 318 5.35 -18.41 -2.95
C GLY A 318 4.16 -17.61 -3.49
N ALA A 319 3.96 -16.39 -2.98
CA ALA A 319 2.87 -15.52 -3.44
C ALA A 319 3.05 -15.08 -4.89
N ILE A 320 4.25 -14.67 -5.29
CA ILE A 320 4.53 -14.25 -6.68
C ILE A 320 4.39 -15.43 -7.65
N ALA A 321 4.75 -16.65 -7.23
CA ALA A 321 4.51 -17.84 -8.03
C ALA A 321 3.00 -18.03 -8.30
N VAL A 322 2.16 -17.90 -7.27
CA VAL A 322 0.68 -17.94 -7.42
C VAL A 322 0.19 -16.85 -8.36
N ILE A 323 0.62 -15.60 -8.15
CA ILE A 323 0.21 -14.45 -8.98
C ILE A 323 0.55 -14.66 -10.45
N ARG A 324 1.73 -15.24 -10.76
CA ARG A 324 2.14 -15.55 -12.13
C ARG A 324 1.34 -16.71 -12.73
N LEU A 325 1.09 -17.77 -11.96
CA LEU A 325 0.32 -18.93 -12.43
C LEU A 325 -1.14 -18.56 -12.73
N LEU A 326 -1.74 -17.71 -11.88
CA LEU A 326 -3.12 -17.25 -12.05
C LEU A 326 -3.26 -16.05 -13.01
N LYS A 327 -2.15 -15.56 -13.58
CA LYS A 327 -2.11 -14.40 -14.50
C LYS A 327 -2.86 -13.18 -13.92
N SER A 328 -2.60 -12.84 -12.66
CA SER A 328 -3.29 -11.73 -12.00
C SER A 328 -3.03 -10.40 -12.71
N PRO A 329 -4.06 -9.56 -12.93
CA PRO A 329 -3.84 -8.18 -13.35
C PRO A 329 -3.13 -7.39 -12.24
N MET A 330 -2.33 -6.39 -12.63
CA MET A 330 -1.75 -5.39 -11.74
C MET A 330 -2.80 -4.33 -11.38
N LEU A 331 -2.94 -4.03 -10.09
CA LEU A 331 -3.91 -3.06 -9.60
C LEU A 331 -3.64 -1.63 -10.06
N SER A 332 -2.38 -1.21 -10.17
CA SER A 332 -2.02 0.13 -10.65
C SER A 332 -2.56 0.40 -12.06
N HIS A 333 -2.36 -0.53 -12.99
CA HIS A 333 -2.89 -0.45 -14.36
C HIS A 333 -4.43 -0.46 -14.39
N GLY A 334 -5.07 -1.11 -13.43
CA GLY A 334 -6.52 -1.07 -13.25
C GLY A 334 -7.02 0.32 -12.85
N LEU A 335 -6.41 0.91 -11.81
CA LEU A 335 -6.83 2.21 -11.30
C LEU A 335 -6.51 3.35 -12.29
N GLU A 336 -5.39 3.28 -13.01
CA GLU A 336 -5.04 4.25 -14.05
C GLU A 336 -6.01 4.23 -15.24
N SER A 337 -6.43 3.04 -15.69
CA SER A 337 -7.43 2.93 -16.77
C SER A 337 -8.81 3.42 -16.34
N MET A 338 -9.18 3.24 -15.07
CA MET A 338 -10.40 3.78 -14.48
C MET A 338 -10.39 5.31 -14.38
N ASP A 339 -9.27 5.93 -13.98
CA ASP A 339 -9.12 7.39 -13.89
C ASP A 339 -9.14 8.05 -15.30
N GLN A 340 -8.51 7.41 -16.29
CA GLN A 340 -8.54 7.87 -17.68
C GLN A 340 -9.94 7.78 -18.31
N GLY A 341 -10.72 6.72 -18.00
CA GLY A 341 -12.11 6.59 -18.45
C GLY A 341 -13.03 7.68 -17.90
N ASP A 342 -12.84 8.10 -16.65
CA ASP A 342 -13.63 9.17 -16.01
C ASP A 342 -13.30 10.56 -16.62
N ARG A 343 -12.02 10.82 -16.95
CA ARG A 343 -11.61 12.06 -17.64
C ARG A 343 -12.10 12.13 -19.09
N GLY A 344 -12.17 10.99 -19.80
CA GLY A 344 -12.69 10.93 -21.16
C GLY A 344 -14.20 11.18 -21.25
N GLY A 345 -14.97 10.75 -20.25
CA GLY A 345 -16.42 10.97 -20.17
C GLY A 345 -16.83 12.40 -19.76
N GLN A 346 -15.92 13.21 -19.22
CA GLN A 346 -16.15 14.63 -18.91
C GLN A 346 -15.87 15.58 -20.09
N GLN A 347 -15.32 15.08 -21.20
CA GLN A 347 -15.00 15.86 -22.40
C GLN A 347 -15.99 15.64 -23.57
N THR A 348 -17.06 14.88 -23.37
CA THR A 348 -18.15 14.65 -24.35
C THR A 348 -19.47 15.14 -23.79
#